data_AF-A0A7S0PLR6-F1
#
_entry.id   AF-A0A7S0PLR6-F1
#
_cell.length_a   1.000
_cell.length_b   1.000
_cell.length_c   1.000
_cell.angle_alpha   90.00
_cell.angle_beta   90.00
_cell.angle_gamma   90.00
#
_symmetry.space_group_name_H-M   'P 1'
#
loop_
_entity.id
_entity.type
_entity.pdbx_description
1 polymer ?
#
loop_
_entity_poly.entity_id
_entity_poly.type
_entity_poly.pdbx_seq_one_letter_code
_entity_poly.pdbx_strand_id
1 'polypeptide(L)'
;RNRQTPRARAQTHMRSALCVAHASSALDARGAGTSRAQKCVSLARLSRHEQRRRAAPAHERTSVRARAAVQAPPNVKSDKYAPLPAVPIENVHWVDDLEGLQRATAAVRAQTAGVNVSDNVRLPPCVGLDAEWRPGDNTPVALLQVATRDEVFLIDLLATAPRGCAPEVIEATDELLKAILWEEKLYKLGFSFGYDVKRMKASYSHLSVWDETCKNLVDVKQLAYAASPNKMSLRCGLAVLTRQVIGCMLDKKEQCSDWAKRPLTASQRAYAAADGYSLCLIFDKCLTMIKEDDDVLRILTEVVEAGEPLRGLPRKVKKVRVLKQKERAKAAKRGGQGKPCQFARETALEEANADILSALESVGKVVGGRKGAIELLAGEQDIRHKNDGRNVHAWANAMAVFVSVGKPQTRGPTTFWERDGEIYMKWDGKAGGALDEDIARLRRSKSSEVTKPVDGEGDVAGDSALLFIRRPPGQYMFCGRLENVGQSSSDKDVAVCRLVDAESVRTSDTYFQLIGCRLSGSVP
;
A
#
# COMPACT_ATOMS: atom_id res chain seq x y z
N ARG A 1 45.12 0.96 40.26
CA ARG A 1 44.21 1.83 39.49
C ARG A 1 44.90 2.22 38.19
N ASN A 2 44.59 1.53 37.08
CA ASN A 2 45.07 1.82 35.72
C ASN A 2 43.92 2.53 34.98
N ARG A 3 44.09 3.77 34.50
CA ARG A 3 44.71 4.24 33.24
C ARG A 3 43.63 4.52 32.18
N GLN A 4 43.58 5.76 31.70
CA GLN A 4 43.24 6.11 30.33
C GLN A 4 43.91 7.44 29.96
N THR A 5 44.56 7.48 28.79
CA THR A 5 45.00 8.70 28.09
C THR A 5 44.65 8.58 26.60
N PRO A 6 44.45 9.70 25.88
CA PRO A 6 43.93 9.73 24.52
C PRO A 6 45.02 9.99 23.46
N ARG A 7 44.69 9.81 22.17
CA ARG A 7 45.54 10.25 21.04
C ARG A 7 44.78 11.01 19.96
N ALA A 8 45.48 11.98 19.41
CA ALA A 8 45.06 13.00 18.45
C ALA A 8 45.51 12.68 17.00
N ARG A 9 45.02 13.54 16.09
CA ARG A 9 45.17 13.65 14.63
C ARG A 9 46.61 13.72 14.09
N ALA A 10 46.80 13.35 12.81
CA ALA A 10 47.47 14.16 11.77
C ALA A 10 47.34 13.54 10.35
N GLN A 11 47.28 14.40 9.33
CA GLN A 11 47.32 14.11 7.88
C GLN A 11 48.77 14.12 7.35
N THR A 12 49.05 13.41 6.25
CA THR A 12 49.97 13.89 5.18
C THR A 12 49.82 13.10 3.86
N HIS A 13 50.08 13.81 2.76
CA HIS A 13 50.08 13.41 1.35
C HIS A 13 51.26 12.50 0.92
N MET A 14 51.08 11.74 -0.18
CA MET A 14 52.13 11.59 -1.19
C MET A 14 51.56 11.29 -2.59
N ARG A 15 52.14 11.96 -3.59
CA ARG A 15 51.91 11.85 -5.03
C ARG A 15 52.78 10.73 -5.62
N SER A 16 52.34 10.12 -6.73
CA SER A 16 53.24 9.57 -7.76
C SER A 16 52.51 9.59 -9.11
N ALA A 17 53.21 10.06 -10.14
CA ALA A 17 52.77 10.24 -11.52
C ALA A 17 53.81 9.59 -12.45
N LEU A 18 53.38 9.01 -13.57
CA LEU A 18 54.12 8.81 -14.84
C LEU A 18 53.09 8.23 -15.85
N CYS A 19 52.59 9.01 -16.82
CA CYS A 19 53.11 9.32 -18.16
C CYS A 19 53.28 8.07 -19.05
N VAL A 20 52.43 7.81 -20.07
CA VAL A 20 52.28 8.42 -21.44
C VAL A 20 52.89 7.49 -22.50
N ALA A 21 52.10 7.04 -23.49
CA ALA A 21 52.35 7.28 -24.93
C ALA A 21 51.34 6.56 -25.84
N HIS A 22 50.85 7.33 -26.82
CA HIS A 22 50.03 7.01 -27.98
C HIS A 22 50.79 6.19 -29.06
N ALA A 23 50.06 5.49 -29.94
CA ALA A 23 50.00 5.81 -31.38
C ALA A 23 49.13 4.82 -32.20
N SER A 24 48.43 5.38 -33.18
CA SER A 24 47.59 4.74 -34.20
C SER A 24 48.37 4.33 -35.47
N SER A 25 47.85 3.34 -36.21
CA SER A 25 47.82 3.18 -37.70
C SER A 25 47.51 1.70 -38.01
N ALA A 26 46.46 1.28 -38.73
CA ALA A 26 46.02 1.51 -40.11
C ALA A 26 46.76 0.66 -41.18
N LEU A 27 45.94 -0.12 -41.90
CA LEU A 27 46.04 -0.61 -43.30
C LEU A 27 46.57 -2.02 -43.64
N ASP A 28 45.64 -2.78 -44.23
CA ASP A 28 45.70 -3.55 -45.49
C ASP A 28 46.62 -4.77 -45.71
N ALA A 29 45.98 -5.92 -46.04
CA ALA A 29 46.11 -6.67 -47.31
C ALA A 29 45.27 -7.97 -47.22
N ARG A 30 44.16 -8.13 -47.96
CA ARG A 30 44.01 -8.66 -49.35
C ARG A 30 44.17 -10.18 -49.53
N GLY A 31 43.14 -10.79 -50.14
CA GLY A 31 43.12 -12.10 -50.82
C GLY A 31 41.76 -12.80 -50.66
N ALA A 32 40.72 -12.53 -51.46
CA ALA A 32 40.41 -13.04 -52.82
C ALA A 32 40.29 -14.59 -52.88
N GLY A 33 39.27 -15.25 -53.43
CA GLY A 33 38.08 -14.87 -54.22
C GLY A 33 37.06 -16.04 -54.27
N THR A 34 35.75 -15.78 -54.44
CA THR A 34 34.93 -15.95 -55.67
C THR A 34 34.88 -17.39 -56.23
N SER A 35 33.73 -18.08 -56.37
CA SER A 35 32.60 -17.87 -57.31
C SER A 35 31.48 -18.89 -56.98
N ARG A 36 30.17 -18.58 -56.97
CA ARG A 36 29.17 -18.33 -58.05
C ARG A 36 28.79 -19.55 -58.92
N ALA A 37 27.61 -20.14 -58.66
CA ALA A 37 26.65 -20.75 -59.61
C ALA A 37 25.35 -21.03 -58.83
N GLN A 38 24.18 -20.40 -59.01
CA GLN A 38 23.23 -20.30 -60.13
C GLN A 38 22.64 -21.63 -60.66
N LYS A 39 21.34 -21.83 -60.36
CA LYS A 39 20.23 -22.56 -61.06
C LYS A 39 19.43 -23.40 -60.05
N CYS A 40 18.13 -23.69 -60.17
CA CYS A 40 16.95 -23.12 -60.81
C CYS A 40 15.82 -24.11 -60.41
N VAL A 41 14.62 -23.60 -60.06
CA VAL A 41 13.27 -24.22 -60.22
C VAL A 41 12.99 -25.59 -59.57
N SER A 42 12.01 -25.64 -58.65
CA SER A 42 10.71 -26.32 -58.92
C SER A 42 9.72 -26.22 -57.76
N LEU A 43 8.44 -26.13 -58.17
CA LEU A 43 7.21 -26.06 -57.39
C LEU A 43 6.78 -27.43 -56.82
N ALA A 44 6.13 -27.43 -55.65
CA ALA A 44 4.91 -28.19 -55.27
C ALA A 44 4.77 -28.13 -53.73
N ARG A 45 3.81 -27.42 -53.10
CA ARG A 45 2.39 -27.75 -52.91
C ARG A 45 2.09 -29.26 -52.78
N LEU A 46 1.92 -29.75 -51.54
CA LEU A 46 0.65 -30.30 -50.96
C LEU A 46 0.87 -31.20 -49.72
N SER A 47 -0.07 -31.06 -48.77
CA SER A 47 -0.65 -32.09 -47.87
C SER A 47 0.28 -32.80 -46.86
N ARG A 48 0.28 -32.51 -45.55
CA ARG A 48 -0.72 -32.89 -44.52
C ARG A 48 -1.42 -34.24 -44.76
N HIS A 49 -0.86 -35.34 -44.28
CA HIS A 49 -1.54 -36.32 -43.40
C HIS A 49 -0.60 -37.50 -43.09
N GLU A 50 -0.74 -38.04 -41.88
CA GLU A 50 -0.33 -39.40 -41.48
C GLU A 50 1.16 -39.70 -41.25
N GLN A 51 1.60 -39.51 -40.01
CA GLN A 51 2.15 -40.65 -39.27
C GLN A 51 1.81 -40.55 -37.78
N ARG A 52 1.05 -41.55 -37.35
CA ARG A 52 0.43 -41.72 -36.05
C ARG A 52 1.36 -42.54 -35.13
N ARG A 53 1.24 -42.27 -33.83
CA ARG A 53 1.31 -43.23 -32.71
C ARG A 53 2.70 -43.65 -32.20
N ARG A 54 3.12 -43.03 -31.10
CA ARG A 54 3.30 -43.73 -29.81
C ARG A 54 2.77 -42.83 -28.70
N ALA A 55 1.66 -43.27 -28.08
CA ALA A 55 0.99 -42.58 -27.00
C ALA A 55 1.59 -43.02 -25.65
N ALA A 56 1.89 -42.06 -24.79
CA ALA A 56 1.97 -42.22 -23.34
C ALA A 56 0.65 -41.64 -22.75
N PRO A 57 0.14 -42.13 -21.61
CA PRO A 57 -1.21 -41.84 -21.17
C PRO A 57 -1.32 -40.38 -20.73
N ALA A 58 -2.20 -39.63 -21.39
CA ALA A 58 -2.62 -38.32 -20.92
C ALA A 58 -3.55 -38.53 -19.71
N HIS A 59 -3.07 -38.18 -18.51
CA HIS A 59 -3.98 -37.84 -17.43
C HIS A 59 -4.73 -36.57 -17.85
N GLU A 60 -6.02 -36.72 -18.11
CA GLU A 60 -6.95 -35.65 -18.40
C GLU A 60 -7.14 -34.81 -17.13
N ARG A 61 -6.19 -33.92 -16.84
CA ARG A 61 -6.37 -32.87 -15.83
C ARG A 61 -7.35 -31.85 -16.41
N THR A 62 -8.61 -31.94 -15.98
CA THR A 62 -9.62 -30.91 -16.20
C THR A 62 -9.14 -29.58 -15.61
N SER A 63 -8.61 -28.69 -16.46
CA SER A 63 -8.24 -27.33 -16.04
C SER A 63 -9.46 -26.60 -15.48
N VAL A 64 -9.31 -25.91 -14.34
CA VAL A 64 -10.35 -25.09 -13.70
C VAL A 64 -10.93 -24.02 -14.65
N ARG A 65 -10.18 -23.70 -15.72
CA ARG A 65 -10.51 -22.71 -16.75
C ARG A 65 -11.83 -22.96 -17.49
N ALA A 66 -12.36 -24.19 -17.51
CA ALA A 66 -13.48 -24.56 -18.37
C ALA A 66 -14.88 -24.04 -17.95
N ARG A 67 -15.03 -23.23 -16.89
CA ARG A 67 -16.35 -22.73 -16.45
C ARG A 67 -16.53 -21.22 -16.29
N ALA A 68 -15.59 -20.37 -16.72
CA ALA A 68 -15.74 -18.92 -16.61
C ALA A 68 -15.90 -18.23 -17.98
N ALA A 69 -17.02 -18.48 -18.67
CA ALA A 69 -17.46 -17.65 -19.79
C ALA A 69 -18.80 -16.98 -19.41
N VAL A 70 -18.73 -15.78 -18.83
CA VAL A 70 -19.92 -14.99 -18.47
C VAL A 70 -20.22 -14.02 -19.61
N GLN A 71 -21.26 -14.32 -20.39
CA GLN A 71 -21.93 -13.34 -21.26
C GLN A 71 -22.89 -12.50 -20.40
N ALA A 72 -22.93 -11.19 -20.64
CA ALA A 72 -23.73 -10.26 -19.84
C ALA A 72 -25.17 -10.13 -20.38
N PRO A 73 -26.22 -10.29 -19.55
CA PRO A 73 -27.59 -9.91 -19.89
C PRO A 73 -27.94 -8.49 -19.41
N PRO A 74 -29.00 -7.85 -19.96
CA PRO A 74 -29.34 -6.48 -19.61
C PRO A 74 -30.16 -6.37 -18.31
N ASN A 75 -29.63 -5.53 -17.41
CA ASN A 75 -30.32 -4.61 -16.51
C ASN A 75 -31.41 -5.12 -15.53
N VAL A 76 -31.01 -5.51 -14.31
CA VAL A 76 -31.83 -5.40 -13.08
C VAL A 76 -30.94 -5.00 -11.90
N LYS A 77 -31.43 -4.12 -11.00
CA LYS A 77 -30.73 -3.61 -9.82
C LYS A 77 -30.70 -4.65 -8.67
N SER A 78 -29.55 -5.27 -8.46
CA SER A 78 -29.06 -5.91 -7.22
C SER A 78 -27.53 -5.79 -7.24
N ASP A 79 -26.80 -6.07 -6.14
CA ASP A 79 -25.32 -5.99 -6.12
C ASP A 79 -24.72 -6.66 -7.36
N LYS A 80 -24.21 -5.85 -8.30
CA LYS A 80 -24.09 -6.20 -9.73
C LYS A 80 -23.02 -7.25 -10.07
N TYR A 81 -22.32 -7.81 -9.10
CA TYR A 81 -21.15 -8.66 -9.31
C TYR A 81 -21.29 -9.98 -8.55
N ALA A 82 -21.05 -11.09 -9.23
CA ALA A 82 -21.02 -12.41 -8.60
C ALA A 82 -19.78 -12.56 -7.69
N PRO A 83 -19.86 -13.37 -6.61
CA PRO A 83 -18.67 -13.74 -5.86
C PRO A 83 -17.69 -14.50 -6.77
N LEU A 84 -16.38 -14.36 -6.50
CA LEU A 84 -15.38 -15.17 -7.17
C LEU A 84 -15.67 -16.65 -6.91
N PRO A 85 -15.74 -17.51 -7.95
CA PRO A 85 -15.93 -18.94 -7.76
C PRO A 85 -14.84 -19.51 -6.84
N ALA A 86 -15.25 -20.32 -5.87
CA ALA A 86 -14.31 -20.98 -4.99
C ALA A 86 -13.38 -21.90 -5.78
N VAL A 87 -12.11 -21.94 -5.39
CA VAL A 87 -11.17 -22.95 -5.88
C VAL A 87 -11.69 -24.32 -5.39
N PRO A 88 -11.83 -25.33 -6.27
CA PRO A 88 -12.25 -26.66 -5.86
C PRO A 88 -11.35 -27.19 -4.73
N ILE A 89 -11.94 -27.79 -3.70
CA ILE A 89 -11.22 -28.19 -2.48
C ILE A 89 -10.11 -29.21 -2.78
N GLU A 90 -10.30 -30.05 -3.80
CA GLU A 90 -9.33 -31.02 -4.30
C GLU A 90 -8.07 -30.36 -4.90
N ASN A 91 -8.16 -29.07 -5.26
CA ASN A 91 -7.06 -28.27 -5.80
C ASN A 91 -6.46 -27.34 -4.73
N VAL A 92 -6.91 -27.39 -3.48
CA VAL A 92 -6.39 -26.60 -2.36
C VAL A 92 -5.65 -27.51 -1.39
N HIS A 93 -4.33 -27.35 -1.33
CA HIS A 93 -3.44 -28.23 -0.58
C HIS A 93 -2.91 -27.51 0.66
N TRP A 94 -3.16 -28.07 1.84
CA TRP A 94 -2.51 -27.64 3.07
C TRP A 94 -1.09 -28.24 3.14
N VAL A 95 -0.10 -27.43 3.51
CA VAL A 95 1.31 -27.84 3.54
C VAL A 95 1.92 -27.42 4.87
N ASP A 96 2.11 -28.40 5.77
CA ASP A 96 2.74 -28.23 7.08
C ASP A 96 3.90 -29.22 7.32
N ASP A 97 4.30 -29.97 6.30
CA ASP A 97 5.30 -31.03 6.38
C ASP A 97 6.28 -31.07 5.18
N LEU A 98 7.29 -31.93 5.28
CA LEU A 98 8.32 -32.11 4.26
C LEU A 98 7.74 -32.55 2.90
N GLU A 99 6.82 -33.51 2.91
CA GLU A 99 6.26 -34.06 1.67
C GLU A 99 5.43 -33.01 0.94
N GLY A 100 4.62 -32.23 1.67
CA GLY A 100 3.85 -31.12 1.12
C GLY A 100 4.75 -30.04 0.50
N LEU A 101 5.86 -29.69 1.15
CA LEU A 101 6.84 -28.72 0.62
C LEU A 101 7.49 -29.23 -0.67
N GLN A 102 7.83 -30.51 -0.73
CA GLN A 102 8.40 -31.14 -1.93
C GLN A 102 7.37 -31.17 -3.07
N ARG A 103 6.11 -31.50 -2.78
CA ARG A 103 5.01 -31.45 -3.77
C ARG A 103 4.78 -30.04 -4.30
N ALA A 104 4.73 -29.03 -3.42
CA ALA A 104 4.61 -27.64 -3.83
C ALA A 104 5.79 -27.19 -4.70
N THR A 105 7.01 -27.56 -4.33
CA THR A 105 8.23 -27.26 -5.10
C THR A 105 8.18 -27.87 -6.49
N ALA A 106 7.78 -29.13 -6.59
CA ALA A 106 7.64 -29.81 -7.88
C ALA A 106 6.57 -29.14 -8.77
N ALA A 107 5.43 -28.75 -8.19
CA ALA A 107 4.37 -28.05 -8.92
C ALA A 107 4.80 -26.68 -9.45
N VAL A 108 5.61 -25.92 -8.68
CA VAL A 108 6.20 -24.65 -9.11
C VAL A 108 7.20 -24.88 -10.25
N ARG A 109 8.13 -25.82 -10.10
CA ARG A 109 9.13 -26.13 -11.14
C ARG A 109 8.49 -26.64 -12.44
N ALA A 110 7.37 -27.35 -12.35
CA ALA A 110 6.62 -27.81 -13.52
C ALA A 110 6.08 -26.65 -14.38
N GLN A 111 5.88 -25.46 -13.81
CA GLN A 111 5.40 -24.29 -14.58
C GLN A 111 6.43 -23.81 -15.62
N THR A 112 7.72 -24.00 -15.37
CA THR A 112 8.80 -23.51 -16.25
C THR A 112 9.48 -24.62 -17.05
N ALA A 113 9.19 -25.89 -16.74
CA ALA A 113 9.77 -27.05 -17.39
C ALA A 113 9.43 -27.10 -18.90
N GLY A 114 10.45 -27.08 -19.75
CA GLY A 114 10.28 -27.16 -21.21
C GLY A 114 9.63 -25.93 -21.85
N VAL A 115 9.42 -24.85 -21.10
CA VAL A 115 8.80 -23.62 -21.62
C VAL A 115 9.86 -22.69 -22.19
N ASN A 116 9.66 -22.29 -23.45
CA ASN A 116 10.30 -21.13 -24.04
C ASN A 116 9.31 -19.96 -23.99
N VAL A 117 9.64 -18.91 -23.23
CA VAL A 117 8.70 -17.81 -22.92
C VAL A 117 8.26 -17.07 -24.19
N SER A 118 9.11 -17.04 -25.23
CA SER A 118 8.77 -16.46 -26.54
C SER A 118 7.63 -17.20 -27.26
N ASP A 119 7.44 -18.49 -26.97
CA ASP A 119 6.55 -19.35 -27.74
C ASP A 119 5.10 -19.30 -27.20
N ASN A 120 4.88 -18.68 -26.04
CA ASN A 120 3.57 -18.62 -25.39
C ASN A 120 3.33 -17.34 -24.58
N VAL A 121 3.56 -16.19 -25.24
CA VAL A 121 3.49 -14.86 -24.62
C VAL A 121 2.14 -14.54 -23.93
N ARG A 122 1.05 -15.19 -24.33
CA ARG A 122 -0.30 -14.98 -23.75
C ARG A 122 -0.59 -15.84 -22.53
N LEU A 123 0.23 -16.84 -22.27
CA LEU A 123 0.11 -17.73 -21.12
C LEU A 123 1.51 -18.02 -20.55
N PRO A 124 2.26 -17.00 -20.12
CA PRO A 124 3.59 -17.22 -19.58
C PRO A 124 3.48 -17.93 -18.21
N PRO A 125 4.52 -18.68 -17.80
CA PRO A 125 4.59 -19.30 -16.49
C PRO A 125 4.41 -18.27 -15.37
N CYS A 126 3.51 -18.53 -14.44
CA CYS A 126 3.28 -17.63 -13.32
C CYS A 126 2.81 -18.35 -12.06
N VAL A 127 2.98 -17.69 -10.92
CA VAL A 127 2.38 -18.06 -9.63
C VAL A 127 1.82 -16.83 -8.94
N GLY A 128 0.61 -16.92 -8.38
CA GLY A 128 0.04 -15.96 -7.45
C GLY A 128 0.59 -16.16 -6.05
N LEU A 129 1.01 -15.06 -5.42
CA LEU A 129 1.57 -15.04 -4.08
C LEU A 129 0.87 -14.00 -3.21
N ASP A 130 0.43 -14.43 -2.04
CA ASP A 130 -0.04 -13.57 -0.97
C ASP A 130 0.46 -14.10 0.38
N ALA A 131 0.26 -13.38 1.47
CA ALA A 131 0.65 -13.85 2.79
C ALA A 131 -0.27 -13.35 3.90
N GLU A 132 -0.40 -14.15 4.97
CA GLU A 132 -1.25 -13.83 6.12
C GLU A 132 -0.49 -13.88 7.43
N TRP A 133 -0.92 -13.06 8.39
CA TRP A 133 -0.38 -13.01 9.74
C TRP A 133 -1.48 -12.58 10.72
N ARG A 134 -1.34 -12.99 11.98
CA ARG A 134 -2.21 -12.49 13.05
C ARG A 134 -2.10 -10.96 13.15
N PRO A 135 -3.21 -10.20 13.23
CA PRO A 135 -3.17 -8.76 13.47
C PRO A 135 -2.37 -8.41 14.73
N GLY A 136 -1.46 -7.44 14.62
CA GLY A 136 -0.58 -7.02 15.70
C GLY A 136 0.83 -6.70 15.22
N ASP A 137 1.58 -6.02 16.07
CA ASP A 137 2.98 -5.71 15.84
C ASP A 137 3.85 -6.96 16.05
N ASN A 138 4.87 -7.15 15.22
CA ASN A 138 5.86 -8.23 15.32
C ASN A 138 5.31 -9.66 15.26
N THR A 139 4.10 -9.88 14.74
CA THR A 139 3.62 -11.24 14.47
C THR A 139 4.31 -11.79 13.21
N PRO A 140 4.85 -13.03 13.26
CA PRO A 140 5.46 -13.66 12.11
C PRO A 140 4.42 -13.91 11.02
N VAL A 141 4.87 -13.98 9.77
CA VAL A 141 4.01 -14.45 8.68
C VAL A 141 3.62 -15.89 8.97
N ALA A 142 2.31 -16.14 9.06
CA ALA A 142 1.77 -17.42 9.49
C ALA A 142 1.42 -18.34 8.32
N LEU A 143 1.04 -17.77 7.18
CA LEU A 143 0.64 -18.51 5.98
C LEU A 143 1.22 -17.83 4.74
N LEU A 144 1.70 -18.61 3.80
CA LEU A 144 2.04 -18.17 2.45
C LEU A 144 1.15 -18.91 1.45
N GLN A 145 0.46 -18.17 0.59
CA GLN A 145 -0.32 -18.76 -0.49
C GLN A 145 0.53 -18.83 -1.76
N VAL A 146 0.59 -20.01 -2.38
CA VAL A 146 1.27 -20.24 -3.67
C VAL A 146 0.24 -20.83 -4.63
N ALA A 147 -0.31 -19.96 -5.48
CA ALA A 147 -1.32 -20.33 -6.47
C ALA A 147 -0.69 -20.51 -7.85
N THR A 148 -0.86 -21.69 -8.44
CA THR A 148 -0.72 -21.88 -9.89
C THR A 148 -2.08 -21.64 -10.56
N ARG A 149 -2.16 -21.83 -11.88
CA ARG A 149 -3.46 -21.77 -12.58
C ARG A 149 -4.39 -22.94 -12.24
N ASP A 150 -3.84 -24.04 -11.74
CA ASP A 150 -4.56 -25.29 -11.53
C ASP A 150 -4.76 -25.63 -10.04
N GLU A 151 -3.75 -25.32 -9.22
CA GLU A 151 -3.66 -25.75 -7.81
C GLU A 151 -3.19 -24.60 -6.91
N VAL A 152 -3.64 -24.58 -5.66
CA VAL A 152 -3.21 -23.62 -4.63
C VAL A 152 -2.63 -24.35 -3.43
N PHE A 153 -1.42 -23.99 -3.05
CA PHE A 153 -0.76 -24.49 -1.85
C PHE A 153 -0.81 -23.43 -0.74
N LEU A 154 -1.32 -23.83 0.42
CA LEU A 154 -1.39 -23.02 1.63
C LEU A 154 -0.26 -23.49 2.56
N ILE A 155 0.87 -22.79 2.51
CA ILE A 155 2.09 -23.17 3.24
C ILE A 155 2.02 -22.63 4.67
N ASP A 156 1.94 -23.53 5.65
CA ASP A 156 1.99 -23.21 7.07
C ASP A 156 3.42 -22.86 7.51
N LEU A 157 3.77 -21.59 7.36
CA LEU A 157 5.10 -21.12 7.74
C LEU A 157 5.35 -21.20 9.25
N LEU A 158 4.32 -21.30 10.11
CA LEU A 158 4.54 -21.55 11.54
C LEU A 158 4.98 -22.99 11.82
N ALA A 159 4.63 -23.93 10.96
CA ALA A 159 5.03 -25.33 11.07
C ALA A 159 6.35 -25.63 10.34
N THR A 160 6.63 -24.93 9.24
CA THR A 160 7.74 -25.33 8.35
C THR A 160 8.97 -24.43 8.40
N ALA A 161 8.83 -23.17 8.79
CA ALA A 161 9.90 -22.17 8.72
C ALA A 161 10.61 -21.81 10.05
N PRO A 162 10.15 -22.16 11.28
CA PRO A 162 10.91 -21.84 12.49
C PRO A 162 12.27 -22.53 12.57
N ARG A 163 13.25 -21.88 13.21
CA ARG A 163 14.60 -22.44 13.46
C ARG A 163 14.60 -23.77 14.26
N GLY A 164 13.52 -24.05 14.98
CA GLY A 164 13.37 -25.26 15.78
C GLY A 164 12.85 -26.47 15.01
N CYS A 165 12.47 -26.30 13.73
CA CYS A 165 12.02 -27.41 12.89
C CYS A 165 13.18 -28.34 12.52
N ALA A 166 12.84 -29.55 12.04
CA ALA A 166 13.83 -30.49 11.53
C ALA A 166 14.63 -29.85 10.37
N PRO A 167 15.95 -30.05 10.28
CA PRO A 167 16.78 -29.43 9.24
C PRO A 167 16.26 -29.63 7.82
N GLU A 168 15.73 -30.82 7.52
CA GLU A 168 15.21 -31.18 6.21
C GLU A 168 13.93 -30.39 5.85
N VAL A 169 13.12 -30.04 6.85
CA VAL A 169 11.91 -29.21 6.67
C VAL A 169 12.28 -27.75 6.42
N ILE A 170 13.29 -27.24 7.14
CA ILE A 170 13.83 -25.89 6.93
C ILE A 170 14.44 -25.79 5.53
N GLU A 171 15.25 -26.79 5.13
CA GLU A 171 15.84 -26.88 3.80
C GLU A 171 14.76 -26.93 2.71
N ALA A 172 13.74 -27.78 2.87
CA ALA A 172 12.65 -27.86 1.90
C ALA A 172 11.82 -26.56 1.81
N THR A 173 11.64 -25.84 2.92
CA THR A 173 11.00 -24.52 2.91
C THR A 173 11.84 -23.51 2.15
N ASP A 174 13.15 -23.48 2.40
CA ASP A 174 14.09 -22.61 1.71
C ASP A 174 14.14 -22.92 0.20
N GLU A 175 14.17 -24.20 -0.17
CA GLU A 175 14.16 -24.65 -1.56
C GLU A 175 12.85 -24.32 -2.29
N LEU A 176 11.69 -24.42 -1.63
CA LEU A 176 10.43 -23.94 -2.19
C LEU A 176 10.48 -22.45 -2.49
N LEU A 177 10.94 -21.65 -1.51
CA LEU A 177 11.03 -20.19 -1.69
C LEU A 177 12.05 -19.82 -2.77
N LYS A 178 13.18 -20.52 -2.89
CA LYS A 178 14.15 -20.32 -4.00
C LYS A 178 13.55 -20.67 -5.35
N ALA A 179 12.88 -21.82 -5.46
CA ALA A 179 12.20 -22.25 -6.68
C ALA A 179 11.15 -21.24 -7.17
N ILE A 180 10.58 -20.45 -6.25
CA ILE A 180 9.69 -19.34 -6.56
C ILE A 180 10.50 -18.07 -6.87
N LEU A 181 11.20 -17.52 -5.87
CA LEU A 181 11.72 -16.16 -5.89
C LEU A 181 12.90 -15.98 -6.87
N TRP A 182 13.71 -17.01 -7.07
CA TRP A 182 14.92 -16.93 -7.91
C TRP A 182 14.69 -17.35 -9.36
N GLU A 183 13.60 -18.06 -9.67
CA GLU A 183 13.30 -18.53 -11.02
C GLU A 183 12.97 -17.37 -11.97
N GLU A 184 13.78 -17.19 -13.02
CA GLU A 184 13.66 -16.11 -13.99
C GLU A 184 12.58 -16.37 -15.04
N LYS A 185 12.26 -17.62 -15.39
CA LYS A 185 11.13 -17.90 -16.28
C LYS A 185 9.78 -17.74 -15.55
N LEU A 186 9.85 -17.68 -14.23
CA LEU A 186 8.85 -17.47 -13.20
C LEU A 186 8.25 -16.05 -13.11
N TYR A 187 7.04 -15.74 -13.58
CA TYR A 187 6.38 -14.49 -13.15
C TYR A 187 5.73 -14.66 -11.77
N LYS A 188 6.17 -13.85 -10.79
CA LYS A 188 5.61 -13.87 -9.43
C LYS A 188 4.58 -12.77 -9.33
N LEU A 189 3.32 -13.14 -9.19
CA LEU A 189 2.20 -12.21 -9.19
C LEU A 189 1.89 -11.88 -7.74
N GLY A 190 1.82 -10.59 -7.42
CA GLY A 190 1.51 -10.13 -6.07
C GLY A 190 0.72 -8.84 -6.08
N PHE A 191 0.07 -8.52 -4.96
CA PHE A 191 -0.56 -7.23 -4.74
C PHE A 191 0.21 -6.46 -3.66
N SER A 192 1.20 -5.65 -4.06
CA SER A 192 2.12 -5.01 -3.10
C SER A 192 2.89 -6.01 -2.21
N PHE A 193 3.17 -7.19 -2.78
CA PHE A 193 3.85 -8.34 -2.19
C PHE A 193 5.28 -8.11 -1.68
N GLY A 194 5.94 -7.04 -2.13
CA GLY A 194 7.26 -6.64 -1.64
C GLY A 194 7.24 -6.24 -0.16
N TYR A 195 6.09 -5.85 0.38
CA TYR A 195 5.92 -5.72 1.83
C TYR A 195 5.90 -7.09 2.52
N ASP A 196 5.18 -8.05 1.95
CA ASP A 196 5.05 -9.42 2.44
C ASP A 196 6.40 -10.14 2.44
N VAL A 197 7.20 -10.00 1.37
CA VAL A 197 8.59 -10.48 1.32
C VAL A 197 9.43 -9.91 2.45
N LYS A 198 9.32 -8.61 2.74
CA LYS A 198 10.06 -7.99 3.86
C LYS A 198 9.62 -8.56 5.20
N ARG A 199 8.32 -8.82 5.37
CA ARG A 199 7.78 -9.40 6.60
C ARG A 199 8.19 -10.85 6.77
N MET A 200 8.18 -11.65 5.70
CA MET A 200 8.70 -13.02 5.70
C MET A 200 10.18 -13.05 6.04
N LYS A 201 10.99 -12.17 5.42
CA LYS A 201 12.42 -12.03 5.75
C LYS A 201 12.65 -11.64 7.22
N ALA A 202 11.80 -10.78 7.79
CA ALA A 202 11.87 -10.44 9.21
C ALA A 202 11.47 -11.62 10.13
N SER A 203 10.47 -12.40 9.71
CA SER A 203 9.95 -13.56 10.46
C SER A 203 10.93 -14.74 10.47
N TYR A 204 11.56 -15.02 9.33
CA TYR A 204 12.39 -16.21 9.08
C TYR A 204 13.74 -15.83 8.47
N SER A 205 14.45 -14.90 9.12
CA SER A 205 15.70 -14.29 8.64
C SER A 205 16.89 -15.23 8.42
N HIS A 206 16.72 -16.51 8.77
CA HIS A 206 17.76 -17.54 8.69
C HIS A 206 17.72 -18.37 7.42
N LEU A 207 16.65 -18.27 6.64
CA LEU A 207 16.52 -18.92 5.35
C LEU A 207 17.46 -18.22 4.35
N SER A 208 18.18 -19.00 3.54
CA SER A 208 19.19 -18.46 2.62
C SER A 208 18.57 -17.85 1.36
N VAL A 209 17.29 -18.13 1.07
CA VAL A 209 16.55 -17.51 -0.04
C VAL A 209 16.62 -15.98 -0.05
N TRP A 210 16.83 -15.37 1.13
CA TRP A 210 16.89 -13.92 1.30
C TRP A 210 18.22 -13.27 0.87
N ASP A 211 19.20 -14.07 0.46
CA ASP A 211 20.51 -13.61 0.00
C ASP A 211 20.45 -13.05 -1.43
N GLU A 212 19.43 -13.41 -2.21
CA GLU A 212 19.18 -12.83 -3.53
C GLU A 212 17.89 -12.01 -3.59
N THR A 213 17.80 -11.17 -4.62
CA THR A 213 16.59 -10.41 -4.93
C THR A 213 15.62 -11.25 -5.74
N CYS A 214 14.33 -11.17 -5.39
CA CYS A 214 13.26 -11.77 -6.19
C CYS A 214 13.32 -11.31 -7.65
N LYS A 215 13.34 -12.26 -8.59
CA LYS A 215 13.32 -12.01 -10.05
C LYS A 215 11.89 -11.81 -10.51
N ASN A 216 11.62 -11.08 -11.59
CA ASN A 216 10.32 -11.08 -12.28
C ASN A 216 9.06 -11.00 -11.39
N LEU A 217 9.13 -10.17 -10.34
CA LEU A 217 7.99 -9.84 -9.50
C LEU A 217 7.10 -8.83 -10.23
N VAL A 218 5.83 -9.16 -10.34
CA VAL A 218 4.80 -8.36 -11.01
C VAL A 218 3.77 -7.93 -9.98
N ASP A 219 3.70 -6.62 -9.73
CA ASP A 219 2.56 -6.05 -9.01
C ASP A 219 1.36 -6.01 -9.97
N VAL A 220 0.34 -6.84 -9.71
CA VAL A 220 -0.82 -6.98 -10.61
C VAL A 220 -1.61 -5.68 -10.77
N LYS A 221 -1.51 -4.74 -9.83
CA LYS A 221 -2.09 -3.40 -9.92
C LYS A 221 -1.39 -2.55 -10.97
N GLN A 222 -0.06 -2.66 -11.06
CA GLN A 222 0.74 -1.97 -12.08
C GLN A 222 0.47 -2.58 -13.45
N LEU A 223 0.36 -3.90 -13.53
CA LEU A 223 0.00 -4.57 -14.77
C LEU A 223 -1.39 -4.16 -15.26
N ALA A 224 -2.41 -4.17 -14.39
CA ALA A 224 -3.75 -3.74 -14.74
C ALA A 224 -3.81 -2.28 -15.21
N TYR A 225 -3.02 -1.40 -14.59
CA TYR A 225 -2.86 -0.02 -15.04
C TYR A 225 -2.23 0.07 -16.44
N ALA A 226 -1.17 -0.70 -16.69
CA ALA A 226 -0.43 -0.69 -17.95
C ALA A 226 -1.21 -1.33 -19.11
N ALA A 227 -1.94 -2.42 -18.83
CA ALA A 227 -2.74 -3.15 -19.80
C ALA A 227 -4.07 -2.45 -20.15
N SER A 228 -4.60 -1.60 -19.26
CA SER A 228 -5.90 -0.97 -19.47
C SER A 228 -5.83 0.27 -20.38
N PRO A 229 -6.62 0.34 -21.48
CA PRO A 229 -6.68 1.51 -22.35
C PRO A 229 -7.10 2.80 -21.63
N ASN A 230 -7.99 2.67 -20.63
CA ASN A 230 -8.54 3.78 -19.87
C ASN A 230 -7.77 4.09 -18.58
N LYS A 231 -6.65 3.40 -18.32
CA LYS A 231 -5.80 3.53 -17.12
C LYS A 231 -6.57 3.42 -15.81
N MET A 232 -6.62 2.20 -15.26
CA MET A 232 -7.28 1.91 -13.98
C MET A 232 -6.66 2.69 -12.80
N SER A 233 -7.40 2.85 -11.70
CA SER A 233 -6.85 3.52 -10.52
C SER A 233 -5.76 2.69 -9.86
N LEU A 234 -4.57 3.27 -9.67
CA LEU A 234 -3.52 2.71 -8.80
C LEU A 234 -3.85 2.85 -7.30
N ARG A 235 -4.95 3.52 -6.95
CA ARG A 235 -5.48 3.63 -5.58
C ARG A 235 -6.69 2.72 -5.43
N CYS A 236 -6.44 1.42 -5.37
CA CYS A 236 -7.43 0.40 -5.06
C CYS A 236 -6.78 -0.67 -4.19
N GLY A 237 -7.59 -1.50 -3.52
CA GLY A 237 -7.14 -2.75 -2.89
C GLY A 237 -7.44 -3.95 -3.79
N LEU A 238 -6.92 -5.14 -3.45
CA LEU A 238 -7.07 -6.35 -4.27
C LEU A 238 -8.53 -6.68 -4.62
N ALA A 239 -9.45 -6.63 -3.65
CA ALA A 239 -10.88 -6.87 -3.91
C ALA A 239 -11.51 -5.86 -4.90
N VAL A 240 -11.08 -4.60 -4.87
CA VAL A 240 -11.56 -3.58 -5.82
C VAL A 240 -10.96 -3.84 -7.20
N LEU A 241 -9.67 -4.16 -7.26
CA LEU A 241 -8.98 -4.49 -8.51
C LEU A 241 -9.61 -5.72 -9.17
N THR A 242 -9.87 -6.77 -8.39
CA THR A 242 -10.54 -7.99 -8.83
C THR A 242 -11.89 -7.67 -9.47
N ARG A 243 -12.74 -6.89 -8.78
CA ARG A 243 -14.02 -6.46 -9.33
C ARG A 243 -13.88 -5.66 -10.63
N GLN A 244 -12.88 -4.78 -10.71
CA GLN A 244 -12.67 -3.94 -11.91
C GLN A 244 -12.11 -4.71 -13.10
N VAL A 245 -11.25 -5.71 -12.86
CA VAL A 245 -10.55 -6.45 -13.92
C VAL A 245 -11.36 -7.67 -14.35
N ILE A 246 -11.80 -8.50 -13.41
CA ILE A 246 -12.46 -9.78 -13.69
C ILE A 246 -13.99 -9.76 -13.45
N GLY A 247 -14.54 -8.69 -12.87
CA GLY A 247 -15.99 -8.58 -12.65
C GLY A 247 -16.53 -9.46 -11.52
N CYS A 248 -15.68 -9.91 -10.60
CA CYS A 248 -16.07 -10.75 -9.46
C CYS A 248 -15.74 -10.08 -8.13
N MET A 249 -16.43 -10.46 -7.06
CA MET A 249 -16.16 -10.00 -5.70
C MET A 249 -15.27 -10.99 -4.93
N LEU A 250 -14.22 -10.50 -4.29
CA LEU A 250 -13.50 -11.22 -3.24
C LEU A 250 -14.17 -10.98 -1.90
N ASP A 251 -14.39 -12.05 -1.13
CA ASP A 251 -14.80 -11.95 0.27
C ASP A 251 -13.67 -11.29 1.08
N LYS A 252 -14.02 -10.53 2.12
CA LYS A 252 -13.10 -9.83 3.01
C LYS A 252 -13.21 -10.26 4.48
N LYS A 253 -14.12 -11.18 4.79
CA LYS A 253 -14.45 -11.53 6.18
C LYS A 253 -13.26 -12.03 6.99
N GLU A 254 -12.34 -12.75 6.36
CA GLU A 254 -11.20 -13.36 7.05
C GLU A 254 -9.93 -12.49 7.02
N GLN A 255 -9.96 -11.30 6.40
CA GLN A 255 -8.80 -10.41 6.25
C GLN A 255 -8.13 -10.05 7.59
N CYS A 256 -8.91 -9.92 8.66
CA CYS A 256 -8.42 -9.59 10.01
C CYS A 256 -8.57 -10.76 11.00
N SER A 257 -8.62 -12.01 10.51
CA SER A 257 -8.76 -13.20 11.35
C SER A 257 -7.48 -13.54 12.13
N ASP A 258 -7.57 -14.42 13.14
CA ASP A 258 -6.37 -14.93 13.81
C ASP A 258 -5.72 -16.04 12.98
N TRP A 259 -4.82 -15.62 12.09
CA TRP A 259 -4.05 -16.50 11.21
C TRP A 259 -2.98 -17.33 11.92
N ALA A 260 -2.72 -17.10 13.21
CA ALA A 260 -1.85 -17.96 14.01
C ALA A 260 -2.57 -19.18 14.61
N LYS A 261 -3.90 -19.19 14.61
CA LYS A 261 -4.69 -20.31 15.14
C LYS A 261 -4.49 -21.57 14.29
N ARG A 262 -4.38 -22.72 14.95
CA ARG A 262 -4.39 -24.04 14.30
C ARG A 262 -5.41 -24.97 14.97
N PRO A 263 -6.17 -25.77 14.19
CA PRO A 263 -6.25 -25.73 12.73
C PRO A 263 -6.95 -24.44 12.24
N LEU A 264 -6.65 -24.00 11.01
CA LEU A 264 -7.43 -22.95 10.34
C LEU A 264 -8.85 -23.45 10.04
N THR A 265 -9.82 -22.53 10.02
CA THR A 265 -11.20 -22.87 9.64
C THR A 265 -11.31 -23.12 8.12
N ALA A 266 -12.40 -23.74 7.68
CA ALA A 266 -12.69 -23.89 6.26
C ALA A 266 -12.85 -22.54 5.55
N SER A 267 -13.42 -21.53 6.23
CA SER A 267 -13.55 -20.17 5.69
C SER A 267 -12.20 -19.49 5.50
N GLN A 268 -11.29 -19.59 6.48
CA GLN A 268 -9.92 -19.07 6.37
C GLN A 268 -9.15 -19.71 5.21
N ARG A 269 -9.25 -21.04 5.04
CA ARG A 269 -8.62 -21.74 3.91
C ARG A 269 -9.20 -21.30 2.57
N ALA A 270 -10.52 -21.20 2.46
CA ALA A 270 -11.19 -20.76 1.24
C ALA A 270 -10.83 -19.31 0.87
N TYR A 271 -10.77 -18.43 1.87
CA TYR A 271 -10.33 -17.05 1.72
C TYR A 271 -8.89 -16.98 1.20
N ALA A 272 -7.95 -17.64 1.89
CA ALA A 272 -6.54 -17.65 1.52
C ALA A 272 -6.35 -18.18 0.09
N ALA A 273 -7.02 -19.28 -0.25
CA ALA A 273 -6.95 -19.84 -1.59
C ALA A 273 -7.47 -18.88 -2.66
N ALA A 274 -8.58 -18.18 -2.38
CA ALA A 274 -9.16 -17.21 -3.29
C ALA A 274 -8.25 -15.99 -3.53
N ASP A 275 -7.62 -15.46 -2.48
CA ASP A 275 -6.73 -14.29 -2.60
C ASP A 275 -5.50 -14.61 -3.48
N GLY A 276 -4.82 -15.72 -3.23
CA GLY A 276 -3.72 -16.18 -4.08
C GLY A 276 -4.15 -16.46 -5.52
N TYR A 277 -5.26 -17.19 -5.72
CA TYR A 277 -5.75 -17.57 -7.05
C TYR A 277 -6.23 -16.38 -7.88
N SER A 278 -6.82 -15.37 -7.23
CA SER A 278 -7.30 -14.16 -7.90
C SER A 278 -6.20 -13.43 -8.67
N LEU A 279 -4.95 -13.51 -8.21
CA LEU A 279 -3.79 -12.88 -8.85
C LEU A 279 -3.52 -13.49 -10.23
N CYS A 280 -3.61 -14.82 -10.36
CA CYS A 280 -3.50 -15.51 -11.65
C CYS A 280 -4.62 -15.08 -12.60
N LEU A 281 -5.86 -14.99 -12.12
CA LEU A 281 -7.01 -14.56 -12.93
C LEU A 281 -6.89 -13.10 -13.40
N ILE A 282 -6.45 -12.20 -12.51
CA ILE A 282 -6.19 -10.80 -12.85
C ILE A 282 -5.09 -10.72 -13.91
N PHE A 283 -4.00 -11.44 -13.72
CA PHE A 283 -2.87 -11.47 -14.65
C PHE A 283 -3.31 -11.93 -16.04
N ASP A 284 -3.97 -13.08 -16.14
CA ASP A 284 -4.46 -13.62 -17.41
C ASP A 284 -5.44 -12.65 -18.07
N LYS A 285 -6.36 -12.06 -17.30
CA LYS A 285 -7.28 -11.06 -17.83
C LYS A 285 -6.55 -9.82 -18.35
N CYS A 286 -5.51 -9.35 -17.67
CA CYS A 286 -4.69 -8.24 -18.14
C CYS A 286 -4.00 -8.56 -19.46
N LEU A 287 -3.46 -9.77 -19.62
CA LEU A 287 -2.86 -10.17 -20.88
C LEU A 287 -3.89 -10.19 -22.02
N THR A 288 -5.15 -10.53 -21.77
CA THR A 288 -6.21 -10.43 -22.81
C THR A 288 -6.60 -9.00 -23.18
N MET A 289 -6.31 -8.00 -22.33
CA MET A 289 -6.60 -6.59 -22.61
C MET A 289 -5.57 -5.95 -23.56
N ILE A 290 -4.37 -6.53 -23.67
CA ILE A 290 -3.30 -6.07 -24.55
C ILE A 290 -3.57 -6.59 -25.96
N LYS A 291 -3.51 -5.73 -26.98
CA LYS A 291 -3.89 -6.12 -28.35
C LYS A 291 -2.79 -6.93 -29.05
N GLU A 292 -1.58 -6.39 -29.10
CA GLU A 292 -0.46 -6.99 -29.83
C GLU A 292 0.39 -7.90 -28.94
N ASP A 293 0.91 -8.99 -29.50
CA ASP A 293 1.76 -9.95 -28.78
C ASP A 293 3.10 -9.33 -28.33
N ASP A 294 3.71 -8.50 -29.19
CA ASP A 294 4.96 -7.79 -28.88
C ASP A 294 4.80 -6.82 -27.71
N ASP A 295 3.61 -6.25 -27.53
CA ASP A 295 3.31 -5.35 -26.42
C ASP A 295 3.24 -6.06 -25.08
N VAL A 296 2.91 -7.36 -25.07
CA VAL A 296 2.81 -8.12 -23.82
C VAL A 296 4.18 -8.25 -23.17
N LEU A 297 5.20 -8.71 -23.91
CA LEU A 297 6.57 -8.84 -23.37
C LEU A 297 7.12 -7.48 -22.94
N ARG A 298 6.89 -6.45 -23.75
CA ARG A 298 7.31 -5.08 -23.43
C ARG A 298 6.67 -4.58 -22.14
N ILE A 299 5.35 -4.72 -22.00
CA ILE A 299 4.62 -4.28 -20.80
C ILE A 299 5.04 -5.07 -19.57
N LEU A 300 5.20 -6.40 -19.67
CA LEU A 300 5.65 -7.22 -18.56
C LEU A 300 7.06 -6.80 -18.09
N THR A 301 7.97 -6.57 -19.03
CA THR A 301 9.32 -6.05 -18.75
C THR A 301 9.24 -4.69 -18.05
N GLU A 302 8.46 -3.75 -18.58
CA GLU A 302 8.26 -2.42 -17.98
C GLU A 302 7.67 -2.50 -16.57
N VAL A 303 6.73 -3.42 -16.32
CA VAL A 303 6.09 -3.60 -15.01
C VAL A 303 7.07 -4.19 -14.00
N VAL A 304 7.86 -5.20 -14.40
CA VAL A 304 8.91 -5.78 -13.54
C VAL A 304 9.96 -4.73 -13.20
N GLU A 305 10.45 -3.96 -14.17
CA GLU A 305 11.43 -2.91 -13.95
C GLU A 305 10.89 -1.75 -13.11
N ALA A 306 9.62 -1.40 -13.29
CA ALA A 306 8.96 -0.38 -12.47
C ALA A 306 8.84 -0.83 -11.01
N GLY A 307 8.72 -2.14 -10.79
CA GLY A 307 8.47 -2.73 -9.48
C GLY A 307 7.21 -2.20 -8.81
N GLU A 308 7.14 -2.40 -7.50
CA GLU A 308 6.01 -1.90 -6.72
C GLU A 308 6.02 -0.36 -6.67
N PRO A 309 4.86 0.30 -6.82
CA PRO A 309 4.75 1.71 -6.57
C PRO A 309 4.98 1.95 -5.08
N LEU A 310 6.24 2.20 -4.70
CA LEU A 310 6.64 2.49 -3.34
C LEU A 310 5.71 3.57 -2.77
N ARG A 311 5.02 3.27 -1.65
CA ARG A 311 4.73 4.30 -0.66
C ARG A 311 6.08 4.90 -0.27
N GLY A 312 6.46 5.99 -0.94
CA GLY A 312 7.75 6.65 -0.79
C GLY A 312 8.77 6.29 -1.86
N LEU A 313 8.68 6.93 -3.03
CA LEU A 313 9.81 7.01 -3.97
C LEU A 313 11.08 7.54 -3.28
N PRO A 314 12.28 7.02 -3.60
CA PRO A 314 13.54 7.67 -3.25
C PRO A 314 13.52 9.13 -3.73
N ARG A 315 13.93 10.06 -2.86
CA ARG A 315 13.88 11.52 -3.11
C ARG A 315 14.46 11.94 -4.47
N LYS A 316 15.45 11.21 -4.98
CA LYS A 316 16.08 11.44 -6.30
C LYS A 316 15.15 11.12 -7.48
N VAL A 317 14.46 9.97 -7.45
CA VAL A 317 13.52 9.56 -8.52
C VAL A 317 12.24 10.39 -8.49
N LYS A 318 11.77 10.76 -7.29
CA LYS A 318 10.64 11.71 -7.14
C LYS A 318 10.98 13.08 -7.74
N LYS A 319 12.21 13.57 -7.55
CA LYS A 319 12.69 14.84 -8.15
C LYS A 319 12.77 14.75 -9.67
N VAL A 320 13.29 13.65 -10.23
CA VAL A 320 13.37 13.44 -11.69
C VAL A 320 12.00 13.27 -12.33
N ARG A 321 11.07 12.50 -11.72
CA ARG A 321 9.69 12.38 -12.20
C ARG A 321 8.91 13.69 -12.08
N VAL A 322 9.08 14.43 -10.99
CA VAL A 322 8.45 15.76 -10.82
C VAL A 322 9.04 16.78 -11.80
N LEU A 323 10.35 16.72 -12.10
CA LEU A 323 10.97 17.55 -13.14
C LEU A 323 10.42 17.21 -14.52
N LYS A 324 10.41 15.92 -14.92
CA LYS A 324 9.82 15.48 -16.20
C LYS A 324 8.31 15.78 -16.28
N GLN A 325 7.56 15.67 -15.18
CA GLN A 325 6.14 16.05 -15.13
C GLN A 325 5.95 17.56 -15.18
N LYS A 326 6.81 18.37 -14.55
CA LYS A 326 6.80 19.84 -14.68
C LYS A 326 7.17 20.30 -16.08
N GLU A 327 8.11 19.63 -16.74
CA GLU A 327 8.48 19.88 -18.13
C GLU A 327 7.35 19.50 -19.08
N ARG A 328 6.72 18.33 -18.89
CA ARG A 328 5.52 17.92 -19.63
C ARG A 328 4.31 18.83 -19.35
N ALA A 329 4.14 19.32 -18.13
CA ALA A 329 3.09 20.28 -17.78
C ALA A 329 3.37 21.68 -18.33
N LYS A 330 4.63 22.12 -18.42
CA LYS A 330 5.03 23.35 -19.12
C LYS A 330 4.83 23.23 -20.63
N ALA A 331 5.12 22.06 -21.20
CA ALA A 331 4.82 21.75 -22.61
C ALA A 331 3.30 21.72 -22.87
N ALA A 332 2.52 21.12 -21.97
CA ALA A 332 1.06 21.08 -22.05
C ALA A 332 0.43 22.47 -21.81
N LYS A 333 1.04 23.35 -21.02
CA LYS A 333 0.62 24.75 -20.87
C LYS A 333 0.89 25.62 -22.11
N ARG A 334 1.82 25.20 -22.98
CA ARG A 334 2.12 25.88 -24.25
C ARG A 334 1.19 25.46 -25.39
N GLY A 335 0.55 24.29 -25.31
CA GLY A 335 -0.49 23.84 -26.23
C GLY A 335 -1.87 24.03 -25.61
N GLY A 336 -2.44 25.22 -25.75
CA GLY A 336 -3.80 25.50 -25.29
C GLY A 336 -4.84 24.68 -26.06
N GLN A 337 -5.65 23.91 -25.35
CA GLN A 337 -7.12 23.86 -25.43
C GLN A 337 -7.65 22.92 -24.32
N GLY A 338 -8.73 23.36 -23.66
CA GLY A 338 -9.08 22.98 -22.30
C GLY A 338 -9.57 21.54 -22.08
N LYS A 339 -9.42 21.09 -20.83
CA LYS A 339 -10.29 20.08 -20.21
C LYS A 339 -11.03 20.75 -19.03
N PRO A 340 -12.31 20.43 -18.78
CA PRO A 340 -13.05 20.98 -17.65
C PRO A 340 -12.34 20.64 -16.33
N CYS A 341 -12.25 21.64 -15.46
CA CYS A 341 -11.56 21.60 -14.18
C CYS A 341 -12.19 20.55 -13.22
N GLN A 342 -11.40 19.56 -12.79
CA GLN A 342 -11.75 18.70 -11.65
C GLN A 342 -11.90 19.48 -10.33
N PHE A 343 -11.42 20.74 -10.27
CA PHE A 343 -11.56 21.62 -9.11
C PHE A 343 -12.95 22.23 -8.92
N ALA A 344 -13.90 21.99 -9.83
CA ALA A 344 -15.27 22.51 -9.75
C ALA A 344 -16.23 21.65 -8.90
N ARG A 345 -15.77 20.51 -8.35
CA ARG A 345 -16.60 19.60 -7.54
C ARG A 345 -16.21 19.51 -6.05
N GLU A 346 -15.10 20.09 -5.65
CA GLU A 346 -14.65 20.05 -4.25
C GLU A 346 -15.15 21.30 -3.50
N THR A 347 -15.76 21.09 -2.34
CA THR A 347 -16.27 22.18 -1.47
C THR A 347 -15.10 22.83 -0.75
N ALA A 348 -15.07 24.17 -0.66
CA ALA A 348 -14.07 24.84 0.15
C ALA A 348 -14.26 24.47 1.64
N LEU A 349 -13.17 24.35 2.39
CA LEU A 349 -13.21 23.95 3.80
C LEU A 349 -14.14 24.85 4.63
N GLU A 350 -14.03 26.16 4.42
CA GLU A 350 -14.83 27.20 5.06
C GLU A 350 -16.33 27.16 4.71
N GLU A 351 -16.69 26.52 3.59
CA GLU A 351 -18.07 26.35 3.12
C GLU A 351 -18.68 25.00 3.54
N ALA A 352 -17.86 24.08 4.06
CA ALA A 352 -18.29 22.73 4.41
C ALA A 352 -18.63 22.61 5.90
N ASN A 353 -19.66 21.81 6.20
CA ASN A 353 -20.00 21.45 7.58
C ASN A 353 -19.15 20.24 8.02
N ALA A 354 -18.46 20.37 9.15
CA ALA A 354 -17.81 19.25 9.83
C ALA A 354 -18.87 18.29 10.39
N ASP A 355 -18.68 16.99 10.13
CA ASP A 355 -19.44 15.90 10.74
C ASP A 355 -18.90 15.60 12.15
N ILE A 356 -19.27 16.47 13.09
CA ILE A 356 -18.80 16.40 14.48
C ILE A 356 -19.29 15.13 15.16
N LEU A 357 -20.55 14.74 14.93
CA LEU A 357 -21.18 13.62 15.63
C LEU A 357 -20.46 12.30 15.33
N SER A 358 -20.21 12.01 14.05
CA SER A 358 -19.43 10.82 13.66
C SER A 358 -17.99 10.91 14.14
N ALA A 359 -17.39 12.11 14.13
CA ALA A 359 -16.01 12.28 14.58
C ALA A 359 -15.83 12.00 16.08
N LEU A 360 -16.82 12.26 16.93
CA LEU A 360 -16.77 12.03 18.38
C LEU A 360 -16.53 10.55 18.75
N GLU A 361 -16.92 9.60 17.90
CA GLU A 361 -16.60 8.16 18.07
C GLU A 361 -15.10 7.86 17.93
N SER A 362 -14.32 8.85 17.51
CA SER A 362 -12.88 8.75 17.27
C SER A 362 -12.05 9.60 18.23
N VAL A 363 -12.64 10.12 19.31
CA VAL A 363 -11.88 10.76 20.39
C VAL A 363 -10.81 9.80 20.91
N GLY A 364 -9.59 10.30 21.07
CA GLY A 364 -8.42 9.52 21.47
C GLY A 364 -7.68 8.84 20.31
N LYS A 365 -8.21 8.85 19.07
CA LYS A 365 -7.54 8.25 17.90
C LYS A 365 -6.52 9.19 17.27
N VAL A 366 -5.46 8.61 16.73
CA VAL A 366 -4.40 9.31 16.01
C VAL A 366 -4.74 9.44 14.53
N VAL A 367 -4.54 10.62 13.96
CA VAL A 367 -4.82 10.96 12.55
C VAL A 367 -3.55 11.37 11.80
N GLY A 368 -3.54 11.13 10.50
CA GLY A 368 -2.42 11.37 9.58
C GLY A 368 -2.11 12.85 9.29
N GLY A 369 -1.90 13.66 10.32
CA GLY A 369 -1.64 15.09 10.19
C GLY A 369 -2.94 15.90 9.97
N ARG A 370 -2.80 17.14 9.50
CA ARG A 370 -3.94 18.03 9.20
C ARG A 370 -4.87 17.49 8.11
N LYS A 371 -4.34 16.70 7.16
CA LYS A 371 -5.16 16.01 6.14
C LYS A 371 -6.05 14.94 6.77
N GLY A 372 -5.50 14.15 7.70
CA GLY A 372 -6.29 13.16 8.43
C GLY A 372 -7.37 13.78 9.32
N ALA A 373 -7.11 14.97 9.88
CA ALA A 373 -8.13 15.72 10.61
C ALA A 373 -9.28 16.19 9.70
N ILE A 374 -8.97 16.59 8.46
CA ILE A 374 -10.01 16.93 7.47
C ILE A 374 -10.81 15.68 7.08
N GLU A 375 -10.14 14.56 6.79
CA GLU A 375 -10.81 13.30 6.46
C GLU A 375 -11.72 12.80 7.59
N LEU A 376 -11.30 12.97 8.85
CA LEU A 376 -12.12 12.62 10.01
C LEU A 376 -13.40 13.46 10.11
N LEU A 377 -13.32 14.75 9.77
CA LEU A 377 -14.41 15.71 9.92
C LEU A 377 -15.27 15.88 8.66
N ALA A 378 -14.79 15.47 7.49
CA ALA A 378 -15.47 15.70 6.22
C ALA A 378 -16.70 14.81 6.02
N GLY A 379 -16.77 13.66 6.71
CA GLY A 379 -17.76 12.62 6.42
C GLY A 379 -17.62 12.15 4.97
N GLU A 380 -18.70 12.26 4.19
CA GLU A 380 -18.72 11.91 2.75
C GLU A 380 -18.34 13.09 1.81
N GLN A 381 -18.01 14.26 2.34
CA GLN A 381 -17.73 15.45 1.54
C GLN A 381 -16.29 15.45 0.98
N ASP A 382 -16.15 15.80 -0.31
CA ASP A 382 -14.84 16.04 -0.93
C ASP A 382 -14.39 17.49 -0.65
N ILE A 383 -13.44 17.65 0.28
CA ILE A 383 -13.02 18.96 0.78
C ILE A 383 -11.74 19.46 0.11
N ARG A 384 -11.81 20.67 -0.44
CA ARG A 384 -10.65 21.44 -0.91
C ARG A 384 -10.09 22.28 0.23
N HIS A 385 -8.91 21.91 0.72
CA HIS A 385 -8.20 22.66 1.76
C HIS A 385 -6.87 23.23 1.27
N LYS A 386 -6.58 24.48 1.65
CA LYS A 386 -5.31 25.16 1.44
C LYS A 386 -4.58 25.31 2.78
N ASN A 387 -3.35 24.81 2.87
CA ASN A 387 -2.51 25.07 4.04
C ASN A 387 -2.04 26.53 4.03
N ASP A 388 -2.67 27.36 4.86
CA ASP A 388 -2.36 28.78 5.04
C ASP A 388 -1.33 29.04 6.15
N GLY A 389 -0.84 27.98 6.80
CA GLY A 389 0.16 28.07 7.87
C GLY A 389 -0.42 28.32 9.26
N ARG A 390 -1.72 28.59 9.39
CA ARG A 390 -2.38 28.78 10.68
C ARG A 390 -2.48 27.48 11.46
N ASN A 391 -2.73 27.59 12.76
CA ASN A 391 -3.01 26.44 13.64
C ASN A 391 -4.50 26.14 13.79
N VAL A 392 -5.34 26.68 12.91
CA VAL A 392 -6.80 26.49 12.91
C VAL A 392 -7.26 26.10 11.51
N HIS A 393 -8.26 25.22 11.44
CA HIS A 393 -9.11 25.02 10.27
C HIS A 393 -10.51 25.54 10.58
N ALA A 394 -11.00 26.50 9.78
CA ALA A 394 -12.35 27.02 9.90
C ALA A 394 -13.29 26.25 8.96
N TRP A 395 -14.31 25.64 9.52
CA TRP A 395 -15.43 24.99 8.83
C TRP A 395 -16.67 25.89 8.90
N ALA A 396 -17.70 25.64 8.12
CA ALA A 396 -18.94 26.43 8.20
C ALA A 396 -19.58 26.37 9.60
N ASN A 397 -19.62 25.19 10.23
CA ASN A 397 -20.22 24.92 11.56
C ASN A 397 -19.21 24.57 12.67
N ALA A 398 -17.92 24.74 12.46
CA ALA A 398 -16.92 24.37 13.45
C ALA A 398 -15.58 25.08 13.24
N MET A 399 -14.72 24.98 14.25
CA MET A 399 -13.29 25.22 14.11
C MET A 399 -12.48 24.06 14.70
N ALA A 400 -11.43 23.64 14.00
CA ALA A 400 -10.47 22.66 14.50
C ALA A 400 -9.15 23.34 14.88
N VAL A 401 -8.79 23.27 16.16
CA VAL A 401 -7.59 23.86 16.77
C VAL A 401 -6.48 22.82 16.84
N PHE A 402 -5.30 23.16 16.31
CA PHE A 402 -4.14 22.28 16.24
C PHE A 402 -3.03 22.74 17.19
N VAL A 403 -2.77 21.96 18.24
CA VAL A 403 -1.74 22.25 19.25
C VAL A 403 -0.56 21.29 19.10
N SER A 404 0.65 21.84 19.14
CA SER A 404 1.88 21.04 19.23
C SER A 404 2.49 21.22 20.61
N VAL A 405 2.61 20.14 21.37
CA VAL A 405 3.22 20.16 22.71
C VAL A 405 4.70 19.79 22.64
N GLY A 406 5.52 20.51 23.42
CA GLY A 406 6.96 20.29 23.54
C GLY A 406 7.31 19.12 24.49
N LYS A 407 8.54 19.10 25.02
CA LYS A 407 8.89 18.16 26.10
C LYS A 407 8.06 18.51 27.36
N PRO A 408 7.76 17.57 28.27
CA PRO A 408 6.96 17.86 29.46
C PRO A 408 7.49 19.03 30.30
N GLN A 409 8.81 19.28 30.27
CA GLN A 409 9.47 20.35 31.03
C GLN A 409 9.46 21.72 30.33
N THR A 410 9.01 21.83 29.08
CA THR A 410 8.99 23.09 28.35
C THR A 410 7.67 23.81 28.53
N ARG A 411 7.69 25.06 29.01
CA ARG A 411 6.52 25.94 29.00
C ARG A 411 6.26 26.41 27.57
N GLY A 412 5.13 26.00 27.00
CA GLY A 412 4.65 26.46 25.70
C GLY A 412 3.46 27.42 25.84
N PRO A 413 2.95 27.97 24.73
CA PRO A 413 1.77 28.86 24.71
C PRO A 413 0.46 28.14 25.09
N THR A 414 0.51 26.83 25.32
CA THR A 414 -0.62 26.03 25.79
C THR A 414 -0.22 25.28 27.05
N THR A 415 -0.97 25.50 28.12
CA THR A 415 -0.84 24.78 29.41
C THR A 415 -2.12 24.02 29.70
N PHE A 416 -2.00 22.90 30.42
CA PHE A 416 -3.11 22.06 30.83
C PHE A 416 -3.15 21.94 32.35
N TRP A 417 -4.34 21.94 32.94
CA TRP A 417 -4.52 21.69 34.36
C TRP A 417 -5.80 20.91 34.59
N GLU A 418 -5.90 20.31 35.77
CA GLU A 418 -7.08 19.57 36.20
C GLU A 418 -7.73 20.29 37.39
N ARG A 419 -9.06 20.36 37.37
CA ARG A 419 -9.85 20.85 38.51
C ARG A 419 -11.17 20.08 38.52
N ASP A 420 -11.50 19.50 39.67
CA ASP A 420 -12.74 18.73 39.88
C ASP A 420 -12.95 17.58 38.87
N GLY A 421 -11.86 16.92 38.45
CA GLY A 421 -11.90 15.83 37.46
C GLY A 421 -11.98 16.28 36.00
N GLU A 422 -12.11 17.58 35.75
CA GLU A 422 -12.18 18.16 34.41
C GLU A 422 -10.81 18.64 33.93
N ILE A 423 -10.54 18.50 32.63
CA ILE A 423 -9.29 18.96 32.01
C ILE A 423 -9.53 20.32 31.37
N TYR A 424 -8.66 21.27 31.70
CA TYR A 424 -8.69 22.62 31.16
C TYR A 424 -7.39 22.93 30.42
N MET A 425 -7.46 23.90 29.51
CA MET A 425 -6.30 24.44 28.82
C MET A 425 -6.37 25.95 28.60
N LYS A 426 -5.20 26.59 28.57
CA LYS A 426 -5.03 27.94 28.03
C LYS A 426 -4.63 27.82 26.57
N TRP A 427 -5.28 28.55 25.69
CA TRP A 427 -4.93 28.61 24.28
C TRP A 427 -4.63 30.05 23.86
N ASP A 428 -3.35 30.32 23.61
CA ASP A 428 -2.91 31.50 22.89
C ASP A 428 -2.97 31.23 21.38
N GLY A 429 -4.07 31.66 20.76
CA GLY A 429 -4.29 31.49 19.33
C GLY A 429 -3.31 32.31 18.48
N LYS A 430 -2.95 33.52 18.92
CA LYS A 430 -2.08 34.43 18.16
C LYS A 430 -0.66 33.88 18.04
N ALA A 431 -0.13 33.26 19.10
CA ALA A 431 1.16 32.57 19.05
C ALA A 431 1.21 31.44 18.01
N GLY A 432 0.04 30.87 17.64
CA GLY A 432 -0.10 29.85 16.61
C GLY A 432 -0.53 30.36 15.23
N GLY A 433 -0.68 31.67 15.05
CA GLY A 433 -1.09 32.30 13.80
C GLY A 433 -2.60 32.33 13.56
N ALA A 434 -3.43 32.09 14.59
CA ALA A 434 -4.87 32.28 14.48
C ALA A 434 -5.22 33.76 14.28
N LEU A 435 -6.27 34.04 13.52
CA LEU A 435 -6.80 35.39 13.33
C LEU A 435 -7.69 35.81 14.50
N ASP A 436 -7.95 37.11 14.66
CA ASP A 436 -8.86 37.62 15.69
C ASP A 436 -10.26 37.00 15.57
N GLU A 437 -10.71 36.71 14.35
CA GLU A 437 -11.99 36.04 14.08
C GLU A 437 -12.00 34.57 14.56
N ASP A 438 -10.90 33.84 14.41
CA ASP A 438 -10.76 32.47 14.91
C ASP A 438 -10.86 32.46 16.45
N ILE A 439 -10.23 33.42 17.11
CA ILE A 439 -10.27 33.58 18.58
C ILE A 439 -11.68 33.98 19.04
N ALA A 440 -12.31 34.93 18.33
CA ALA A 440 -13.69 35.32 18.61
C ALA A 440 -14.66 34.15 18.46
N ARG A 441 -14.43 33.29 17.46
CA ARG A 441 -15.23 32.08 17.23
C ARG A 441 -15.08 31.07 18.36
N LEU A 442 -13.84 30.78 18.79
CA LEU A 442 -13.62 29.92 19.96
C LEU A 442 -14.32 30.47 21.19
N ARG A 443 -14.30 31.79 21.40
CA ARG A 443 -14.95 32.42 22.55
C ARG A 443 -16.48 32.22 22.57
N ARG A 444 -17.10 32.11 21.41
CA ARG A 444 -18.54 31.83 21.25
C ARG A 444 -18.86 30.34 21.34
N SER A 445 -17.86 29.46 21.33
CA SER A 445 -18.07 28.01 21.37
C SER A 445 -18.74 27.57 22.67
N LYS A 446 -19.91 26.93 22.53
CA LYS A 446 -20.68 26.29 23.61
C LYS A 446 -20.79 24.79 23.33
N SER A 447 -19.65 24.13 23.17
CA SER A 447 -19.58 22.75 22.65
C SER A 447 -20.14 21.67 23.59
N SER A 448 -20.71 22.03 24.74
CA SER A 448 -21.36 21.15 25.72
C SER A 448 -22.79 20.73 25.33
N GLU A 449 -23.51 21.52 24.54
CA GLU A 449 -24.90 21.25 24.16
C GLU A 449 -24.99 20.76 22.72
N VAL A 450 -25.49 19.54 22.53
CA VAL A 450 -25.87 19.05 21.19
C VAL A 450 -27.22 19.68 20.85
N THR A 451 -27.22 20.78 20.10
CA THR A 451 -28.47 21.28 19.52
C THR A 451 -28.91 20.34 18.40
N LYS A 452 -30.02 19.63 18.61
CA LYS A 452 -30.73 18.98 17.50
C LYS A 452 -31.27 20.07 16.57
N PRO A 453 -31.23 19.90 15.25
CA PRO A 453 -31.94 20.80 14.36
C PRO A 453 -33.43 20.69 14.69
N VAL A 454 -34.05 21.82 15.06
CA VAL A 454 -35.51 21.95 15.15
C VAL A 454 -35.99 22.19 13.73
N ASP A 455 -36.94 21.38 13.26
CA ASP A 455 -37.51 21.52 11.93
C ASP A 455 -38.13 22.92 11.76
N GLY A 456 -37.62 23.70 10.80
CA GLY A 456 -38.36 24.83 10.23
C GLY A 456 -37.88 26.25 10.53
N GLU A 457 -36.82 26.47 11.33
CA GLU A 457 -36.17 27.80 11.44
C GLU A 457 -34.66 27.69 11.21
N GLY A 458 -34.12 28.61 10.41
CA GLY A 458 -32.80 28.52 9.78
C GLY A 458 -31.62 28.34 10.73
N ASP A 459 -30.64 27.57 10.24
CA ASP A 459 -29.22 27.54 10.62
C ASP A 459 -28.88 28.18 11.97
N VAL A 460 -29.01 27.41 13.06
CA VAL A 460 -28.23 27.68 14.27
C VAL A 460 -26.82 27.16 14.00
N ALA A 461 -26.01 28.00 13.34
CA ALA A 461 -24.59 27.78 13.12
C ALA A 461 -23.88 27.62 14.49
N GLY A 462 -23.64 26.39 14.90
CA GLY A 462 -22.87 26.12 16.10
C GLY A 462 -21.42 26.57 15.89
N ASP A 463 -20.89 27.41 16.77
CA ASP A 463 -19.46 27.73 16.79
C ASP A 463 -18.67 26.63 17.52
N SER A 464 -18.87 25.37 17.15
CA SER A 464 -18.22 24.24 17.82
C SER A 464 -16.70 24.32 17.67
N ALA A 465 -15.97 24.08 18.76
CA ALA A 465 -14.52 24.03 18.73
C ALA A 465 -14.02 22.62 19.00
N LEU A 466 -13.03 22.18 18.22
CA LEU A 466 -12.47 20.83 18.24
C LEU A 466 -10.96 20.89 18.46
N LEU A 467 -10.40 19.94 19.20
CA LEU A 467 -8.98 19.93 19.54
C LEU A 467 -8.23 18.77 18.90
N PHE A 468 -7.08 19.08 18.31
CA PHE A 468 -6.10 18.12 17.84
C PHE A 468 -4.73 18.42 18.47
N ILE A 469 -4.15 17.46 19.19
CA ILE A 469 -2.83 17.62 19.85
C ILE A 469 -1.80 16.67 19.25
N ARG A 470 -0.56 17.13 19.09
CA ARG A 470 0.59 16.25 18.77
C ARG A 470 1.83 16.58 19.60
N ARG A 471 2.76 15.63 19.68
CA ARG A 471 4.14 15.86 20.10
C ARG A 471 5.09 15.70 18.89
N PRO A 472 5.75 16.77 18.40
CA PRO A 472 6.68 16.65 17.28
C PRO A 472 7.96 15.86 17.64
N PRO A 473 8.50 15.03 16.72
CA PRO A 473 7.86 14.56 15.49
C PRO A 473 6.80 13.49 15.83
N GLY A 474 5.55 13.73 15.45
CA GLY A 474 4.42 12.86 15.78
C GLY A 474 3.14 13.28 15.08
N GLN A 475 2.18 12.36 15.07
CA GLN A 475 0.85 12.56 14.48
C GLN A 475 -0.08 13.30 15.46
N TYR A 476 -1.16 13.89 14.93
CA TYR A 476 -2.18 14.53 15.76
C TYR A 476 -3.12 13.46 16.32
N MET A 477 -3.50 13.58 17.58
CA MET A 477 -4.61 12.86 18.19
C MET A 477 -5.83 13.78 18.19
N PHE A 478 -7.01 13.25 17.83
CA PHE A 478 -8.27 13.97 18.01
C PHE A 478 -8.69 13.89 19.48
N CYS A 479 -8.83 15.04 20.13
CA CYS A 479 -9.13 15.13 21.56
C CYS A 479 -10.60 15.44 21.86
N GLY A 480 -11.43 15.62 20.82
CA GLY A 480 -12.84 15.98 21.00
C GLY A 480 -13.06 17.50 21.09
N ARG A 481 -14.13 17.88 21.77
CA ARG A 481 -14.67 19.24 21.82
C ARG A 481 -14.00 20.11 22.87
N LEU A 482 -13.86 21.38 22.52
CA LEU A 482 -13.47 22.46 23.40
C LEU A 482 -14.64 23.38 23.68
N GLU A 483 -14.77 23.78 24.93
CA GLU A 483 -15.73 24.78 25.37
C GLU A 483 -15.00 25.94 26.00
N ASN A 484 -15.32 27.16 25.58
CA ASN A 484 -14.76 28.34 26.21
C ASN A 484 -15.42 28.57 27.58
N VAL A 485 -14.60 28.62 28.64
CA VAL A 485 -15.07 28.85 30.01
C VAL A 485 -14.55 30.17 30.59
N GLY A 486 -13.76 30.94 29.82
CA GLY A 486 -13.28 32.24 30.24
C GLY A 486 -12.09 32.75 29.45
N GLN A 487 -11.48 33.83 29.94
CA GLN A 487 -10.26 34.42 29.38
C GLN A 487 -9.22 34.55 30.47
N SER A 488 -7.93 34.56 30.10
CA SER A 488 -6.87 34.78 31.07
C SER A 488 -6.98 36.19 31.65
N SER A 489 -6.87 36.33 32.97
CA SER A 489 -6.89 37.63 33.66
C SER A 489 -5.69 38.52 33.28
N SER A 490 -4.59 37.90 32.87
CA SER A 490 -3.34 38.57 32.50
C SER A 490 -3.23 38.92 31.01
N ASP A 491 -3.98 38.25 30.14
CA ASP A 491 -3.92 38.44 28.69
C ASP A 491 -5.29 38.14 28.07
N LYS A 492 -5.93 39.19 27.56
CA LYS A 492 -7.27 39.10 26.99
C LYS A 492 -7.31 38.22 25.74
N ASP A 493 -6.20 38.03 25.03
CA ASP A 493 -6.13 37.24 23.80
C ASP A 493 -5.98 35.73 24.05
N VAL A 494 -5.79 35.32 25.32
CA VAL A 494 -5.66 33.92 25.71
C VAL A 494 -7.02 33.37 26.19
N ALA A 495 -7.55 32.41 25.45
CA ALA A 495 -8.78 31.71 25.81
C ALA A 495 -8.52 30.63 26.88
N VAL A 496 -9.45 30.48 27.81
CA VAL A 496 -9.46 29.38 28.78
C VAL A 496 -10.56 28.42 28.37
N CYS A 497 -10.19 27.19 28.04
CA CYS A 497 -11.11 26.19 27.52
C CYS A 497 -11.17 24.95 28.41
N ARG A 498 -12.36 24.37 28.52
CA ARG A 498 -12.60 23.03 29.05
C ARG A 498 -12.57 22.02 27.91
N LEU A 499 -11.92 20.88 28.12
CA LEU A 499 -11.95 19.73 27.21
C LEU A 499 -13.17 18.87 27.58
N VAL A 500 -14.23 18.96 26.77
CA VAL A 500 -15.53 18.34 27.09
C VAL A 500 -15.45 16.81 27.10
N ASP A 501 -14.72 16.24 26.15
CA ASP A 501 -14.62 14.78 25.98
C ASP A 501 -13.39 14.19 26.71
N ALA A 502 -12.99 14.82 27.83
CA ALA A 502 -11.78 14.46 28.58
C ALA A 502 -11.75 13.00 29.07
N GLU A 503 -12.90 12.43 29.42
CA GLU A 503 -13.00 11.02 29.85
C GLU A 503 -12.55 10.05 28.76
N SER A 504 -13.12 10.18 27.55
CA SER A 504 -12.71 9.39 26.37
C SER A 504 -11.26 9.64 25.97
N VAL A 505 -10.74 10.85 26.21
CA VAL A 505 -9.32 11.15 25.97
C VAL A 505 -8.44 10.42 26.97
N ARG A 506 -8.81 10.33 28.26
CA ARG A 506 -8.03 9.64 29.31
C ARG A 506 -7.81 8.16 29.00
N THR A 507 -8.74 7.51 28.30
CA THR A 507 -8.64 6.10 27.92
C THR A 507 -7.72 5.85 26.72
N SER A 508 -7.20 6.89 26.06
CA SER A 508 -6.27 6.75 24.94
C SER A 508 -4.84 6.41 25.39
N ASP A 509 -4.19 5.49 24.68
CA ASP A 509 -2.78 5.13 24.87
C ASP A 509 -1.81 6.33 24.79
N THR A 510 -2.22 7.38 24.08
CA THR A 510 -1.39 8.58 23.87
C THR A 510 -1.70 9.71 24.86
N TYR A 511 -2.71 9.55 25.71
CA TYR A 511 -3.14 10.54 26.70
C TYR A 511 -1.99 11.03 27.57
N PHE A 512 -1.29 10.10 28.24
CA PHE A 512 -0.23 10.46 29.18
C PHE A 512 0.89 11.22 28.46
N GLN A 513 1.21 10.84 27.23
CA GLN A 513 2.29 11.44 26.45
C GLN A 513 1.98 12.87 25.98
N LEU A 514 0.70 13.19 25.76
CA LEU A 514 0.25 14.47 25.19
C LEU A 514 -0.29 15.44 26.24
N ILE A 515 -1.10 14.95 27.18
CA ILE A 515 -1.81 15.77 28.18
C ILE A 515 -1.41 15.36 29.60
N GLY A 516 -1.53 14.07 29.94
CA GLY A 516 -1.42 13.61 31.34
C GLY A 516 -0.11 14.00 32.04
N CYS A 517 1.04 13.88 31.38
CA CYS A 517 2.33 14.30 31.95
C CYS A 517 2.54 15.83 32.08
N ARG A 518 1.54 16.65 31.73
CA ARG A 518 1.58 18.12 31.75
C ARG A 518 0.52 18.75 32.64
N LEU A 519 -0.34 17.95 33.27
CA LEU A 519 -1.38 18.47 34.15
C LEU A 519 -0.76 19.09 35.41
N SER A 520 -1.06 20.36 35.67
CA SER A 520 -0.81 20.97 36.97
C SER A 520 -2.02 20.79 37.90
N GLY A 521 -1.77 20.57 39.20
CA GLY A 521 -2.81 20.48 40.23
C GLY A 521 -3.33 21.84 40.72
N SER A 522 -2.83 22.94 40.17
CA SER A 522 -3.28 24.31 40.45
C SER A 522 -3.57 25.05 39.15
N VAL A 523 -4.53 25.98 39.19
CA VAL A 523 -4.85 26.88 38.07
C VAL A 523 -3.62 27.79 37.83
N PRO A 524 -3.05 27.79 36.62
CA PRO A 524 -1.84 28.56 36.31
C PRO A 524 -2.12 30.05 36.04
#